data_AF-M2ZBG6-F1
#
_entry.id   AF-M2ZBG6-F1
#
_cell.length_a   1.000
_cell.length_b   1.000
_cell.length_c   1.000
_cell.angle_alpha   90.00
_cell.angle_beta   90.00
_cell.angle_gamma   90.00
#
_symmetry.space_group_name_H-M   'P 1'
#
loop_
_entity.id
_entity.type
_entity.pdbx_description
1 polymer ?
#
loop_
_entity_poly.entity_id
_entity_poly.type
_entity_poly.pdbx_seq_one_letter_code
_entity_poly.pdbx_strand_id
1 'polypeptide(L)'
;METNEARRIEATNAERYAMSGQYGWEFSPDAPNLLERWTVLPFNQRGDKRMAFGALSGAYNGLRFSVFDYHRRPTVTSVHTRWTNKKVNELDTISIDTVWVVTLPAPMPNFQIVSSIESAWDVERYPEPATADRKFNRWYKLIDTDPNVAVGVLTPQVAAMMRSSKLHTWSLVGAELVYVEHPTFGRTKPDEVLSTLGRLAQLVSLLPFHLGGGQPAAPPQQPQYPQQPYPQQYPPPPQYGQPPYPPQHPGYPPQQYPPPQYPQPGYPPQGYPPPGPYGPPPGYPPRGY
;
A
#
# COMPACT_ATOMS: atom_id res chain seq x y z
N MET A 1 21.27 5.22 15.48
CA MET A 1 20.76 4.41 14.35
C MET A 1 19.30 4.73 13.99
N GLU A 2 18.52 5.40 14.86
CA GLU A 2 17.12 5.81 14.61
C GLU A 2 16.91 6.80 13.44
N THR A 3 17.95 7.44 12.90
CA THR A 3 17.78 8.53 11.92
C THR A 3 17.51 8.08 10.49
N ASN A 4 17.85 6.85 10.09
CA ASN A 4 17.59 6.37 8.72
C ASN A 4 16.15 5.87 8.55
N GLU A 5 15.63 5.19 9.57
CA GLU A 5 14.25 4.70 9.58
C GLU A 5 13.24 5.86 9.65
N ALA A 6 13.44 6.79 10.57
CA ALA A 6 12.60 7.98 10.69
C ALA A 6 12.57 8.79 9.37
N ARG A 7 13.73 8.98 8.73
CA ARG A 7 13.81 9.63 7.41
C ARG A 7 13.07 8.85 6.31
N ARG A 8 13.11 7.51 6.34
CA ARG A 8 12.34 6.68 5.41
C ARG A 8 10.84 6.86 5.63
N ILE A 9 10.38 6.79 6.87
CA ILE A 9 8.95 6.97 7.22
C ILE A 9 8.48 8.35 6.80
N GLU A 10 9.24 9.40 7.12
CA GLU A 10 8.93 10.77 6.74
C GLU A 10 8.85 10.93 5.21
N ALA A 11 9.82 10.40 4.47
CA ALA A 11 9.82 10.45 3.01
C ALA A 11 8.62 9.70 2.41
N THR A 12 8.34 8.47 2.88
CA THR A 12 7.18 7.69 2.43
C THR A 12 5.87 8.44 2.73
N ASN A 13 5.73 9.02 3.93
CA ASN A 13 4.55 9.76 4.32
C ASN A 13 4.35 11.02 3.48
N ALA A 14 5.42 11.80 3.25
CA ALA A 14 5.36 13.01 2.44
C ALA A 14 4.93 12.70 0.98
N GLU A 15 5.50 11.66 0.38
CA GLU A 15 5.17 11.26 -0.98
C GLU A 15 3.74 10.72 -1.09
N ARG A 16 3.32 9.87 -0.14
CA ARG A 16 1.97 9.33 -0.15
C ARG A 16 0.93 10.42 0.12
N TYR A 17 1.19 11.37 1.01
CA TYR A 17 0.35 12.55 1.18
C TYR A 17 0.20 13.36 -0.12
N ALA A 18 1.29 13.56 -0.86
CA ALA A 18 1.23 14.23 -2.16
C ALA A 18 0.38 13.43 -3.18
N MET A 19 0.56 12.11 -3.24
CA MET A 19 -0.26 11.23 -4.08
C MET A 19 -1.75 11.33 -3.71
N SER A 20 -2.08 11.39 -2.43
CA SER A 20 -3.47 11.43 -1.97
C SER A 20 -4.18 12.68 -2.51
N GLY A 21 -3.51 13.84 -2.47
CA GLY A 21 -4.00 15.07 -3.09
C GLY A 21 -4.13 14.98 -4.62
N GLN A 22 -3.18 14.34 -5.30
CA GLN A 22 -3.19 14.18 -6.76
C GLN A 22 -4.33 13.29 -7.26
N TYR A 23 -4.62 12.19 -6.55
CA TYR A 23 -5.58 11.17 -6.99
C TYR A 23 -6.93 11.22 -6.27
N GLY A 24 -7.11 12.16 -5.33
CA GLY A 24 -8.31 12.23 -4.50
C GLY A 24 -8.47 11.03 -3.57
N TRP A 25 -7.34 10.45 -3.15
CA TRP A 25 -7.30 9.34 -2.21
C TRP A 25 -7.17 9.85 -0.78
N GLU A 26 -7.49 8.99 0.17
CA GLU A 26 -7.32 9.25 1.59
C GLU A 26 -5.90 8.86 2.00
N PHE A 27 -5.33 9.63 2.93
CA PHE A 27 -4.01 9.38 3.50
C PHE A 27 -4.09 9.35 5.03
N SER A 28 -3.41 8.38 5.63
CA SER A 28 -3.15 8.34 7.06
C SER A 28 -1.66 8.08 7.31
N PRO A 29 -0.95 8.95 8.05
CA PRO A 29 0.47 8.75 8.33
C PRO A 29 0.73 7.50 9.18
N ASP A 30 -0.20 7.16 10.07
CA ASP A 30 -0.20 5.97 10.92
C ASP A 30 -1.52 5.22 10.75
N ALA A 31 -1.49 3.88 10.75
CA ALA A 31 -2.67 3.05 10.53
C ALA A 31 -2.66 1.76 11.40
N PRO A 32 -2.63 1.89 12.74
CA PRO A 32 -2.48 0.74 13.64
C PRO A 32 -3.60 -0.30 13.51
N ASN A 33 -4.80 0.13 13.09
CA ASN A 33 -5.94 -0.75 12.84
C ASN A 33 -5.70 -1.79 11.72
N LEU A 34 -4.68 -1.59 10.86
CA LEU A 34 -4.34 -2.53 9.79
C LEU A 34 -3.48 -3.71 10.25
N LEU A 35 -2.91 -3.65 11.45
CA LEU A 35 -1.94 -4.64 11.95
C LEU A 35 -2.54 -6.00 12.28
N GLU A 36 -3.84 -6.04 12.62
CA GLU A 36 -4.51 -7.21 13.18
C GLU A 36 -5.64 -7.73 12.28
N ARG A 37 -5.86 -7.10 11.12
CA ARG A 37 -6.99 -7.41 10.23
C ARG A 37 -6.82 -8.72 9.48
N TRP A 38 -5.59 -9.15 9.21
CA TRP A 38 -5.30 -10.35 8.42
C TRP A 38 -4.36 -11.29 9.16
N THR A 39 -4.57 -12.59 8.97
CA THR A 39 -3.75 -13.66 9.56
C THR A 39 -2.82 -14.33 8.54
N VAL A 40 -2.47 -13.59 7.49
CA VAL A 40 -1.55 -14.01 6.42
C VAL A 40 -0.22 -13.26 6.52
N LEU A 41 0.79 -13.65 5.76
CA LEU A 41 2.03 -12.85 5.63
C LEU A 41 1.75 -11.39 5.23
N PRO A 42 2.53 -10.43 5.77
CA PRO A 42 3.59 -10.61 6.77
C PRO A 42 3.06 -10.61 8.23
N PHE A 43 1.75 -10.42 8.45
CA PHE A 43 1.14 -10.19 9.77
C PHE A 43 1.25 -11.39 10.73
N ASN A 44 1.26 -12.61 10.19
CA ASN A 44 1.44 -13.84 10.97
C ASN A 44 2.91 -14.18 11.26
N GLN A 45 3.88 -13.40 10.78
CA GLN A 45 5.29 -13.62 11.10
C GLN A 45 5.62 -13.20 12.53
N ARG A 46 6.56 -13.92 13.16
CA ARG A 46 7.11 -13.51 14.45
C ARG A 46 7.81 -12.16 14.34
N GLY A 47 7.82 -11.43 15.45
CA GLY A 47 8.47 -10.14 15.58
C GLY A 47 7.70 -9.17 16.44
N ASP A 48 8.39 -8.11 16.87
CA ASP A 48 7.84 -7.00 17.66
C ASP A 48 8.03 -5.66 16.93
N LYS A 49 7.76 -4.54 17.63
CA LYS A 49 7.77 -3.17 17.07
C LYS A 49 6.98 -3.05 15.76
N ARG A 50 5.81 -3.69 15.73
CA ARG A 50 4.93 -3.69 14.55
C ARG A 50 4.30 -2.32 14.37
N MET A 51 4.38 -1.79 13.16
CA MET A 51 3.78 -0.50 12.81
C MET A 51 3.32 -0.53 11.36
N ALA A 52 2.19 0.10 11.09
CA ALA A 52 1.69 0.35 9.75
C ALA A 52 1.66 1.86 9.55
N PHE A 53 2.34 2.34 8.50
CA PHE A 53 2.50 3.76 8.24
C PHE A 53 2.34 4.10 6.76
N GLY A 54 2.11 5.38 6.50
CA GLY A 54 1.87 5.93 5.17
C GLY A 54 0.73 5.21 4.47
N ALA A 55 -0.39 4.99 5.14
CA ALA A 55 -1.52 4.33 4.51
C ALA A 55 -2.18 5.26 3.47
N LEU A 56 -2.42 4.72 2.28
CA LEU A 56 -3.30 5.31 1.27
C LEU A 56 -4.49 4.41 1.04
N SER A 57 -5.68 4.98 0.93
CA SER A 57 -6.90 4.27 0.58
C SER A 57 -7.68 5.02 -0.48
N GLY A 58 -8.34 4.28 -1.37
CA GLY A 58 -9.10 4.88 -2.46
C GLY A 58 -9.62 3.86 -3.44
N ALA A 59 -9.86 4.30 -4.67
CA ALA A 59 -10.23 3.45 -5.79
C ALA A 59 -9.27 3.65 -6.96
N TYR A 60 -8.86 2.55 -7.58
CA TYR A 60 -8.05 2.53 -8.79
C TYR A 60 -8.75 1.66 -9.83
N ASN A 61 -9.15 2.24 -10.97
CA ASN A 61 -9.95 1.57 -12.00
C ASN A 61 -11.21 0.85 -11.45
N GLY A 62 -11.89 1.48 -10.48
CA GLY A 62 -13.09 0.92 -9.83
C GLY A 62 -12.81 -0.13 -8.74
N LEU A 63 -11.55 -0.57 -8.56
CA LEU A 63 -11.17 -1.46 -7.46
C LEU A 63 -10.81 -0.64 -6.23
N ARG A 64 -11.51 -0.90 -5.12
CA ARG A 64 -11.15 -0.32 -3.83
C ARG A 64 -9.85 -0.94 -3.34
N PHE A 65 -8.97 -0.11 -2.81
CA PHE A 65 -7.68 -0.58 -2.32
C PHE A 65 -7.23 0.18 -1.07
N SER A 66 -6.25 -0.40 -0.39
CA SER A 66 -5.38 0.29 0.55
C SER A 66 -3.93 -0.15 0.33
N VAL A 67 -2.98 0.76 0.51
CA VAL A 67 -1.54 0.46 0.47
C VAL A 67 -0.84 1.11 1.64
N PHE A 68 0.05 0.39 2.32
CA PHE A 68 0.78 0.89 3.47
C PHE A 68 2.13 0.17 3.61
N ASP A 69 3.05 0.75 4.37
CA ASP A 69 4.28 0.05 4.75
C ASP A 69 4.09 -0.61 6.12
N TYR A 70 4.42 -1.90 6.21
CA TYR A 70 4.43 -2.68 7.44
C TYR A 70 5.86 -2.83 7.94
N HIS A 71 6.15 -2.11 9.01
CA HIS A 71 7.40 -2.17 9.76
C HIS A 71 7.31 -3.26 10.83
N ARG A 72 8.33 -4.10 10.91
CA ARG A 72 8.51 -5.06 12.00
C ARG A 72 9.98 -5.31 12.29
N ARG A 73 10.25 -5.77 13.51
CA ARG A 73 11.54 -6.38 13.86
C ARG A 73 11.35 -7.90 13.98
N PRO A 74 11.87 -8.73 13.04
CA PRO A 74 11.58 -10.16 12.95
C PRO A 74 11.93 -10.96 14.21
N THR A 75 13.15 -10.83 14.77
CA THR A 75 13.60 -11.41 16.05
C THR A 75 15.03 -10.89 16.33
N VAL A 76 15.40 -10.67 17.60
CA VAL A 76 16.79 -10.43 18.02
C VAL A 76 17.50 -11.78 18.14
N THR A 77 18.38 -12.13 17.19
CA THR A 77 19.25 -13.30 17.33
C THR A 77 20.40 -12.96 18.29
N SER A 78 20.39 -13.52 19.49
CA SER A 78 21.58 -13.50 20.35
C SER A 78 22.55 -14.57 19.84
N VAL A 79 23.57 -14.16 19.09
CA VAL A 79 24.62 -15.07 18.61
C VAL A 79 25.66 -15.22 19.71
N HIS A 80 25.81 -16.44 20.22
CA HIS A 80 26.90 -16.77 21.13
C HIS A 80 28.15 -17.02 20.31
N THR A 81 29.09 -16.08 20.28
CA THR A 81 30.35 -16.30 19.54
C THR A 81 31.26 -17.22 20.36
N ARG A 82 31.45 -18.45 19.87
CA ARG A 82 32.23 -19.52 20.52
C ARG A 82 33.67 -19.12 20.86
N TRP A 83 34.22 -18.11 20.18
CA TRP A 83 35.60 -17.64 20.35
C TRP A 83 35.77 -16.53 21.39
N THR A 84 34.74 -15.73 21.68
CA THR A 84 34.81 -14.64 22.69
C THR A 84 33.98 -14.90 23.94
N ASN A 85 33.17 -15.97 23.94
CA ASN A 85 32.19 -16.31 24.97
C ASN A 85 31.24 -15.15 25.32
N LYS A 86 31.09 -14.17 24.41
CA LYS A 86 30.13 -13.08 24.51
C LYS A 86 28.91 -13.39 23.68
N LYS A 87 27.73 -13.20 24.28
CA LYS A 87 26.49 -13.00 23.54
C LYS A 87 26.61 -11.68 22.78
N VAL A 88 26.74 -11.77 21.48
CA VAL A 88 26.61 -10.62 20.59
C VAL A 88 25.19 -10.72 20.04
N ASN A 89 24.34 -9.76 20.37
CA ASN A 89 23.07 -9.64 19.68
C ASN A 89 23.39 -9.24 18.24
N GLU A 90 23.12 -10.13 17.28
CA GLU A 90 23.04 -9.73 15.89
C GLU A 90 21.92 -8.69 15.77
N LEU A 91 22.27 -7.60 15.11
CA LEU A 91 21.62 -6.30 15.19
C LEU A 91 20.12 -6.37 14.87
N ASP A 92 19.38 -5.45 15.51
CA ASP A 92 18.01 -5.00 15.21
C ASP A 92 17.76 -4.94 13.69
N THR A 93 17.46 -6.09 13.07
CA THR A 93 17.17 -6.13 11.64
C THR A 93 15.74 -5.71 11.49
N ILE A 94 15.52 -4.52 10.95
CA ILE A 94 14.18 -4.02 10.65
C ILE A 94 13.78 -4.54 9.26
N SER A 95 12.59 -5.13 9.17
CA SER A 95 11.93 -5.44 7.91
C SER A 95 10.82 -4.42 7.70
N ILE A 96 10.78 -3.83 6.50
CA ILE A 96 9.65 -3.01 6.09
C ILE A 96 9.19 -3.51 4.74
N ASP A 97 8.00 -4.11 4.73
CA ASP A 97 7.35 -4.66 3.56
C ASP A 97 6.22 -3.72 3.16
N THR A 98 6.02 -3.48 1.86
CA THR A 98 4.86 -2.71 1.39
C THR A 98 3.73 -3.68 1.12
N VAL A 99 2.55 -3.36 1.66
CA VAL A 99 1.35 -4.20 1.58
C VAL A 99 0.30 -3.46 0.77
N TRP A 100 -0.25 -4.14 -0.24
CA TRP A 100 -1.42 -3.71 -0.98
C TRP A 100 -2.57 -4.64 -0.62
N VAL A 101 -3.73 -4.04 -0.34
CA VAL A 101 -4.97 -4.76 -0.12
C VAL A 101 -5.96 -4.28 -1.15
N VAL A 102 -6.53 -5.19 -1.92
CA VAL A 102 -7.53 -4.90 -2.95
C VAL A 102 -8.83 -5.61 -2.58
N THR A 103 -9.93 -4.88 -2.56
CA THR A 103 -11.27 -5.47 -2.40
C THR A 103 -11.66 -6.19 -3.68
N LEU A 104 -12.00 -7.46 -3.53
CA LEU A 104 -12.44 -8.33 -4.60
C LEU A 104 -13.94 -8.12 -4.90
N PRO A 105 -14.38 -8.36 -6.16
CA PRO A 105 -15.79 -8.30 -6.54
C PRO A 105 -16.65 -9.42 -5.92
N ALA A 106 -16.02 -10.50 -5.47
CA ALA A 106 -16.66 -11.59 -4.75
C ALA A 106 -15.65 -12.23 -3.77
N PRO A 107 -16.14 -12.84 -2.67
CA PRO A 107 -15.26 -13.59 -1.79
C PRO A 107 -14.61 -14.77 -2.52
N MET A 108 -13.39 -15.10 -2.11
CA MET A 108 -12.60 -16.22 -2.59
C MET A 108 -12.21 -17.14 -1.42
N PRO A 109 -11.97 -18.44 -1.68
CA PRO A 109 -11.41 -19.33 -0.68
C PRO A 109 -10.01 -18.86 -0.24
N ASN A 110 -9.60 -19.26 0.97
CA ASN A 110 -8.26 -18.97 1.46
C ASN A 110 -7.22 -19.59 0.50
N PHE A 111 -6.26 -18.75 0.09
CA PHE A 111 -5.16 -19.11 -0.76
C PHE A 111 -3.99 -18.21 -0.41
N GLN A 112 -2.79 -18.75 -0.28
CA GLN A 112 -1.58 -17.97 -0.07
C GLN A 112 -0.40 -18.62 -0.79
N ILE A 113 0.26 -17.80 -1.60
CA ILE A 113 1.45 -18.17 -2.37
C ILE A 113 2.58 -17.19 -2.08
N VAL A 114 3.78 -17.73 -1.98
CA VAL A 114 4.98 -16.98 -1.62
C VAL A 114 6.11 -17.33 -2.56
N SER A 115 6.92 -16.33 -2.91
CA SER A 115 8.13 -16.56 -3.66
C SER A 115 9.20 -17.27 -2.82
N SER A 116 9.80 -18.30 -3.41
CA SER A 116 10.97 -19.00 -2.87
C SER A 116 12.30 -18.44 -3.37
N ILE A 117 12.26 -17.50 -4.31
CA ILE A 117 13.47 -16.81 -4.81
C ILE A 117 13.78 -15.55 -3.98
N GLU A 118 12.82 -15.08 -3.18
CA GLU A 118 13.01 -13.98 -2.25
C GLU A 118 13.51 -14.51 -0.90
N SER A 119 14.70 -14.08 -0.49
CA SER A 119 15.30 -14.46 0.80
C SER A 119 14.58 -13.86 2.01
N ALA A 120 13.63 -12.94 1.80
CA ALA A 120 12.82 -12.34 2.85
C ALA A 120 11.88 -13.36 3.54
N TRP A 121 11.62 -14.50 2.90
CA TRP A 121 10.65 -15.49 3.37
C TRP A 121 11.30 -16.85 3.62
N ASP A 122 11.17 -17.36 4.85
CA ASP A 122 11.50 -18.75 5.17
C ASP A 122 10.36 -19.67 4.73
N VAL A 123 10.54 -20.34 3.59
CA VAL A 123 9.50 -21.11 2.91
C VAL A 123 9.87 -22.54 2.55
N GLU A 124 11.05 -23.02 2.95
CA GLU A 124 11.57 -24.34 2.52
C GLU A 124 10.64 -25.50 2.88
N ARG A 125 9.96 -25.40 4.02
CA ARG A 125 9.05 -26.43 4.53
C ARG A 125 7.72 -26.55 3.77
N TYR A 126 7.41 -25.59 2.92
CA TYR A 126 6.09 -25.53 2.27
C TYR A 126 6.08 -26.28 0.94
N PRO A 127 4.93 -26.83 0.53
CA PRO A 127 4.80 -27.53 -0.73
C PRO A 127 4.90 -26.58 -1.93
N GLU A 128 5.40 -27.09 -3.06
CA GLU A 128 5.30 -26.41 -4.35
C GLU A 128 3.88 -26.51 -4.90
N PRO A 129 3.42 -25.53 -5.69
CA PRO A 129 2.18 -25.69 -6.43
C PRO A 129 2.34 -26.79 -7.51
N ALA A 130 1.26 -27.48 -7.83
CA ALA A 130 1.24 -28.58 -8.78
C ALA A 130 0.73 -28.13 -10.16
N THR A 131 1.24 -27.01 -10.70
CA THR A 131 0.83 -26.54 -12.04
C THR A 131 1.54 -27.32 -13.16
N ALA A 132 1.07 -27.18 -14.40
CA ALA A 132 1.75 -27.74 -15.57
C ALA A 132 3.13 -27.10 -15.84
N ASP A 133 3.42 -25.90 -15.30
CA ASP A 133 4.70 -25.21 -15.48
C ASP A 133 5.66 -25.54 -14.32
N ARG A 134 6.58 -26.48 -14.58
CA ARG A 134 7.62 -26.87 -13.60
C ARG A 134 8.54 -25.72 -13.19
N LYS A 135 8.77 -24.73 -14.06
CA LYS A 135 9.61 -23.57 -13.72
C LYS A 135 8.87 -22.66 -12.75
N PHE A 136 7.57 -22.45 -12.96
CA PHE A 136 6.70 -21.76 -12.02
C PHE A 136 6.71 -22.47 -10.66
N ASN A 137 6.50 -23.78 -10.63
CA ASN A 137 6.39 -24.54 -9.37
C ASN A 137 7.64 -24.41 -8.48
N ARG A 138 8.83 -24.38 -9.07
CA ARG A 138 10.08 -24.19 -8.33
C ARG A 138 10.29 -22.78 -7.76
N TRP A 139 9.56 -21.78 -8.26
CA TRP A 139 9.68 -20.39 -7.81
C TRP A 139 8.73 -20.06 -6.67
N TYR A 140 7.73 -20.90 -6.42
CA TYR A 140 6.66 -20.58 -5.48
C TYR A 140 6.41 -21.70 -4.49
N LYS A 141 5.94 -21.31 -3.31
CA LYS A 141 5.49 -22.22 -2.26
C LYS A 141 4.10 -21.82 -1.79
N LEU A 142 3.32 -22.81 -1.38
CA LEU A 142 1.95 -22.63 -0.89
C LEU A 142 1.92 -22.68 0.64
N ILE A 143 1.32 -21.67 1.27
CA ILE A 143 1.15 -21.61 2.73
C ILE A 143 -0.34 -21.68 3.02
N ASP A 144 -0.74 -22.48 4.01
CA ASP A 144 -2.12 -22.54 4.50
C ASP A 144 -3.18 -22.61 3.38
N THR A 145 -2.88 -23.36 2.31
CA THR A 145 -3.69 -23.44 1.10
C THR A 145 -4.09 -24.87 0.82
N ASP A 146 -5.39 -25.11 0.65
CA ASP A 146 -5.89 -26.41 0.18
C ASP A 146 -5.36 -26.70 -1.24
N PRO A 147 -4.76 -27.88 -1.50
CA PRO A 147 -4.23 -28.22 -2.82
C PRO A 147 -5.26 -28.11 -3.96
N ASN A 148 -6.53 -28.42 -3.72
CA ASN A 148 -7.60 -28.30 -4.73
C ASN A 148 -7.92 -26.84 -5.03
N VAL A 149 -7.93 -26.00 -3.99
CA VAL A 149 -8.07 -24.55 -4.16
C VAL A 149 -6.88 -24.00 -4.94
N ALA A 150 -5.66 -24.43 -4.63
CA ALA A 150 -4.47 -24.00 -5.35
C ALA A 150 -4.54 -24.32 -6.84
N VAL A 151 -4.96 -25.54 -7.20
CA VAL A 151 -5.14 -25.93 -8.61
C VAL A 151 -6.22 -25.09 -9.29
N GLY A 152 -7.32 -24.80 -8.59
CA GLY A 152 -8.39 -23.96 -9.13
C GLY A 152 -7.93 -22.51 -9.37
N VAL A 153 -7.21 -21.92 -8.40
CA VAL A 153 -6.74 -20.52 -8.45
C VAL A 153 -5.60 -20.35 -9.45
N LEU A 154 -4.63 -21.27 -9.46
CA LEU A 154 -3.43 -21.21 -10.30
C LEU A 154 -3.69 -21.73 -11.72
N THR A 155 -4.67 -21.13 -12.39
CA THR A 155 -4.93 -21.37 -13.81
C THR A 155 -3.70 -20.99 -14.65
N PRO A 156 -3.55 -21.52 -15.88
CA PRO A 156 -2.45 -21.15 -16.76
C PRO A 156 -2.33 -19.63 -16.99
N GLN A 157 -3.46 -18.93 -17.07
CA GLN A 157 -3.53 -17.48 -17.23
C GLN A 157 -3.01 -16.75 -15.99
N VAL A 158 -3.42 -17.18 -14.79
CA VAL A 158 -2.94 -16.61 -13.52
C VAL A 158 -1.44 -16.85 -13.35
N ALA A 159 -0.97 -18.08 -13.58
CA ALA A 159 0.46 -18.41 -13.48
C ALA A 159 1.32 -17.62 -14.49
N ALA A 160 0.84 -17.46 -15.72
CA ALA A 160 1.51 -16.63 -16.74
C ALA A 160 1.57 -15.16 -16.33
N MET A 161 0.45 -14.62 -15.82
CA MET A 161 0.36 -13.23 -15.33
C MET A 161 1.31 -12.98 -14.16
N MET A 162 1.37 -13.90 -13.19
CA MET A 162 2.29 -13.82 -12.06
C MET A 162 3.75 -13.77 -12.53
N ARG A 163 4.11 -14.60 -13.51
CA ARG A 163 5.48 -14.62 -14.06
C ARG A 163 5.83 -13.35 -14.83
N SER A 164 4.94 -12.86 -15.68
CA SER A 164 5.21 -11.68 -16.51
C SER A 164 5.26 -10.41 -15.66
N SER A 165 4.39 -10.31 -14.66
CA SER A 165 4.23 -9.13 -13.81
C SER A 165 5.06 -9.17 -12.53
N LYS A 166 5.76 -10.29 -12.25
CA LYS A 166 6.51 -10.51 -11.01
C LYS A 166 5.67 -10.32 -9.74
N LEU A 167 4.40 -10.74 -9.79
CA LEU A 167 3.52 -10.71 -8.62
C LEU A 167 3.76 -11.96 -7.79
N HIS A 168 4.66 -11.83 -6.81
CA HIS A 168 5.31 -12.97 -6.19
C HIS A 168 4.62 -13.50 -4.92
N THR A 169 4.29 -12.60 -4.00
CA THR A 169 3.81 -12.98 -2.66
C THR A 169 2.44 -12.35 -2.44
N TRP A 170 1.40 -13.17 -2.38
CA TRP A 170 0.03 -12.71 -2.17
C TRP A 170 -0.88 -13.77 -1.58
N SER A 171 -2.01 -13.30 -1.06
CA SER A 171 -3.03 -14.14 -0.43
C SER A 171 -4.44 -13.67 -0.79
N LEU A 172 -5.40 -14.60 -0.77
CA LEU A 172 -6.83 -14.34 -0.82
C LEU A 172 -7.41 -14.62 0.56
N VAL A 173 -8.11 -13.63 1.12
CA VAL A 173 -8.72 -13.72 2.45
C VAL A 173 -10.14 -13.18 2.34
N GLY A 174 -11.11 -14.09 2.13
CA GLY A 174 -12.50 -13.70 1.91
C GLY A 174 -12.64 -12.78 0.70
N ALA A 175 -13.13 -11.56 0.89
CA ALA A 175 -13.32 -10.57 -0.18
C ALA A 175 -12.09 -9.67 -0.42
N GLU A 176 -10.90 -10.08 0.01
CA GLU A 176 -9.69 -9.27 -0.09
C GLU A 176 -8.53 -10.05 -0.69
N LEU A 177 -7.77 -9.39 -1.57
CA LEU A 177 -6.46 -9.83 -2.01
C LEU A 177 -5.41 -9.00 -1.27
N VAL A 178 -4.50 -9.67 -0.57
CA VAL A 178 -3.37 -9.07 0.14
C VAL A 178 -2.09 -9.40 -0.62
N TYR A 179 -1.47 -8.41 -1.25
CA TYR A 179 -0.19 -8.52 -1.95
C TYR A 179 0.90 -7.84 -1.13
N VAL A 180 2.08 -8.46 -1.09
CA VAL A 180 3.19 -8.03 -0.27
C VAL A 180 4.44 -8.00 -1.12
N GLU A 181 5.20 -6.92 -1.02
CA GLU A 181 6.49 -6.78 -1.68
C GLU A 181 7.53 -6.25 -0.71
N HIS A 182 8.72 -6.87 -0.74
CA HIS A 182 9.88 -6.35 -0.03
C HIS A 182 10.61 -5.35 -0.93
N PRO A 183 10.62 -4.04 -0.63
CA PRO A 183 11.21 -3.04 -1.51
C PRO A 183 12.73 -3.20 -1.59
N THR A 184 13.24 -3.52 -2.77
CA THR A 184 14.68 -3.79 -3.00
C THR A 184 15.55 -2.56 -2.75
N PHE A 185 15.04 -1.35 -3.04
CA PHE A 185 15.76 -0.08 -2.86
C PHE A 185 15.26 0.72 -1.66
N GLY A 186 14.84 0.02 -0.61
CA GLY A 186 14.62 0.60 0.70
C GLY A 186 13.34 1.42 0.87
N ARG A 187 12.51 1.64 -0.15
CA ARG A 187 11.08 2.03 -0.03
C ARG A 187 10.38 1.89 -1.37
N THR A 188 9.06 1.75 -1.34
CA THR A 188 8.25 1.77 -2.55
C THR A 188 7.99 3.21 -3.00
N LYS A 189 8.29 3.52 -4.26
CA LYS A 189 8.08 4.84 -4.86
C LYS A 189 6.64 5.05 -5.36
N PRO A 190 6.19 6.29 -5.58
CA PRO A 190 4.85 6.59 -6.08
C PRO A 190 4.48 5.87 -7.39
N ASP A 191 5.41 5.80 -8.34
CA ASP A 191 5.24 5.10 -9.62
C ASP A 191 5.13 3.58 -9.44
N GLU A 192 5.85 3.02 -8.46
CA GLU A 192 5.75 1.61 -8.07
C GLU A 192 4.39 1.29 -7.45
N VAL A 193 3.81 2.19 -6.64
CA VAL A 193 2.44 2.04 -6.12
C VAL A 193 1.44 1.91 -7.26
N LEU A 194 1.49 2.84 -8.23
CA LEU A 194 0.55 2.86 -9.36
C LEU A 194 0.72 1.66 -10.30
N SER A 195 1.96 1.33 -10.65
CA SER A 195 2.24 0.18 -11.52
C SER A 195 1.86 -1.15 -10.84
N THR A 196 2.01 -1.27 -9.53
CA THR A 196 1.56 -2.45 -8.77
C THR A 196 0.05 -2.54 -8.74
N LEU A 197 -0.68 -1.43 -8.49
CA LEU A 197 -2.14 -1.42 -8.59
C LEU A 197 -2.64 -1.83 -9.99
N GLY A 198 -1.97 -1.38 -11.05
CA GLY A 198 -2.27 -1.81 -12.42
C GLY A 198 -2.10 -3.32 -12.63
N ARG A 199 -1.00 -3.90 -12.13
CA ARG A 199 -0.74 -5.35 -12.18
C ARG A 199 -1.75 -6.13 -11.35
N LEU A 200 -2.12 -5.63 -10.16
CA LEU A 200 -3.13 -6.25 -9.30
C LEU A 200 -4.52 -6.22 -9.92
N ALA A 201 -4.90 -5.11 -10.57
CA ALA A 201 -6.18 -5.03 -11.29
C ALA A 201 -6.28 -6.09 -12.40
N GLN A 202 -5.19 -6.30 -13.14
CA GLN A 202 -5.10 -7.36 -14.15
C GLN A 202 -5.20 -8.76 -13.51
N LEU A 203 -4.47 -9.02 -12.41
CA LEU A 203 -4.58 -10.28 -11.68
C LEU A 203 -6.01 -10.55 -11.21
N VAL A 204 -6.67 -9.57 -10.59
CA VAL A 204 -8.06 -9.67 -10.10
C VAL A 204 -9.01 -10.04 -11.24
N SER A 205 -8.84 -9.49 -12.44
CA SER A 205 -9.67 -9.82 -13.60
C SER A 205 -9.55 -11.27 -14.09
N LEU A 206 -8.46 -11.96 -13.73
CA LEU A 206 -8.19 -13.35 -14.08
C LEU A 206 -8.57 -14.34 -12.97
N LEU A 207 -8.97 -13.87 -11.79
CA LEU A 207 -9.28 -14.75 -10.67
C LEU A 207 -10.58 -15.54 -10.92
N PRO A 208 -10.59 -16.85 -10.63
CA PRO A 208 -11.74 -17.70 -10.83
C PRO A 208 -12.77 -17.55 -9.69
N PHE A 209 -13.54 -16.46 -9.69
CA PHE A 209 -14.52 -16.15 -8.62
C PHE A 209 -15.58 -17.23 -8.36
N HIS A 210 -15.83 -18.11 -9.32
CA HIS A 210 -16.73 -19.26 -9.13
C HIS A 210 -16.27 -20.22 -8.03
N LEU A 211 -14.99 -20.22 -7.65
CA LEU A 211 -14.45 -21.02 -6.54
C LEU A 211 -14.94 -20.53 -5.17
N GLY A 212 -15.32 -19.27 -5.03
CA GLY A 212 -15.81 -18.69 -3.78
C GLY A 212 -17.26 -19.06 -3.44
N GLY A 213 -17.94 -19.83 -4.30
CA GLY A 213 -19.34 -20.22 -4.11
C GLY A 213 -20.35 -19.07 -4.21
N GLY A 214 -19.89 -17.84 -4.45
CA GLY A 214 -20.73 -16.65 -4.61
C GLY A 214 -20.96 -16.29 -6.07
N GLN A 215 -22.18 -15.89 -6.41
CA GLN A 215 -22.39 -15.06 -7.60
C GLN A 215 -21.57 -13.76 -7.43
N PRO A 216 -20.98 -13.20 -8.51
CA PRO A 216 -20.34 -11.89 -8.45
C PRO A 216 -21.27 -10.90 -7.77
N ALA A 217 -20.77 -10.08 -6.84
CA ALA A 217 -21.59 -9.01 -6.29
C ALA A 217 -22.13 -8.21 -7.48
N ALA A 218 -23.46 -8.09 -7.58
CA ALA A 218 -24.07 -7.29 -8.63
C ALA A 218 -23.39 -5.91 -8.64
N PRO A 219 -23.13 -5.32 -9.83
CA PRO A 219 -22.57 -3.97 -9.90
C PRO A 219 -23.38 -3.08 -8.95
N PRO A 220 -22.72 -2.22 -8.15
CA PRO A 220 -23.42 -1.41 -7.17
C PRO A 220 -24.57 -0.72 -7.88
N GLN A 221 -25.81 -1.07 -7.51
CA GLN A 221 -26.97 -0.34 -7.97
C GLN A 221 -26.69 1.10 -7.56
N GLN A 222 -26.56 1.98 -8.56
CA GLN A 222 -26.53 3.41 -8.28
C GLN A 222 -27.70 3.69 -7.34
N PRO A 223 -27.50 4.44 -6.25
CA PRO A 223 -28.58 4.73 -5.33
C PRO A 223 -29.77 5.23 -6.16
N GLN A 224 -30.83 4.44 -6.24
CA GLN A 224 -32.12 4.94 -6.64
C GLN A 224 -32.50 5.89 -5.52
N TYR A 225 -32.15 7.17 -5.71
CA TYR A 225 -32.67 8.23 -4.88
C TYR A 225 -34.20 8.05 -4.87
N PRO A 226 -34.83 7.94 -3.68
CA PRO A 226 -36.27 7.94 -3.61
C PRO A 226 -36.74 9.18 -4.36
N GLN A 227 -37.53 8.98 -5.42
CA GLN A 227 -38.33 10.05 -6.00
C GLN A 227 -39.19 10.57 -4.85
N GLN A 228 -38.79 11.71 -4.28
CA GLN A 228 -39.58 12.34 -3.25
C GLN A 228 -40.95 12.63 -3.86
N PRO A 229 -42.06 12.20 -3.23
CA PRO A 229 -43.37 12.66 -3.64
C PRO A 229 -43.37 14.18 -3.54
N TYR A 230 -43.66 14.83 -4.67
CA TYR A 230 -43.79 16.27 -4.78
C TYR A 230 -44.63 16.80 -3.60
N PRO A 231 -44.13 17.78 -2.83
CA PRO A 231 -44.92 18.35 -1.75
C PRO A 231 -46.18 19.00 -2.33
N GLN A 232 -47.31 18.71 -1.68
CA GLN A 232 -48.58 19.38 -1.93
C GLN A 232 -48.40 20.90 -1.98
N GLN A 233 -49.10 21.50 -2.94
CA GLN A 233 -49.26 22.94 -3.10
C GLN A 233 -49.63 23.59 -1.75
N TYR A 234 -48.76 24.48 -1.29
CA TYR A 234 -49.08 25.38 -0.20
C TYR A 234 -50.21 26.35 -0.62
N PRO A 235 -51.15 26.67 0.29
CA PRO A 235 -52.10 27.74 0.05
C PRO A 235 -51.36 29.10 -0.09
N PRO A 236 -51.90 30.03 -0.88
CA PRO A 236 -51.27 31.32 -1.12
C PRO A 236 -51.14 32.12 0.20
N PRO A 237 -50.03 32.85 0.40
CA PRO A 237 -49.84 33.66 1.59
C PRO A 237 -50.84 34.84 1.62
N PRO A 238 -51.30 35.26 2.82
CA PRO A 238 -52.08 36.47 2.96
C PRO A 238 -51.24 37.69 2.58
N GLN A 239 -51.79 38.55 1.73
CA GLN A 239 -51.21 39.87 1.43
C GLN A 239 -51.29 40.75 2.67
N TYR A 240 -50.17 40.88 3.38
CA TYR A 240 -49.98 41.95 4.35
C TYR A 240 -49.35 43.15 3.65
N GLY A 241 -49.97 44.31 3.85
CA GLY A 241 -49.64 45.57 3.22
C GLY A 241 -48.20 46.01 3.46
N GLN A 242 -47.63 46.63 2.42
CA GLN A 242 -46.30 47.23 2.47
C GLN A 242 -46.24 48.40 3.46
N PRO A 243 -45.25 48.45 4.37
CA PRO A 243 -44.89 49.67 5.05
C PRO A 243 -44.04 50.58 4.14
N PRO A 244 -44.20 51.91 4.24
CA PRO A 244 -43.50 52.87 3.38
C PRO A 244 -42.00 52.97 3.71
N TYR A 245 -41.21 53.20 2.66
CA TYR A 245 -39.76 53.39 2.70
C TYR A 245 -39.35 54.61 3.56
N PRO A 246 -38.30 54.50 4.39
CA PRO A 246 -37.60 55.65 4.94
C PRO A 246 -36.59 56.25 3.94
N PRO A 247 -36.31 57.57 4.05
CA PRO A 247 -35.50 58.31 3.08
C PRO A 247 -34.00 57.99 3.16
N GLN A 248 -33.34 58.08 2.01
CA GLN A 248 -31.92 57.85 1.83
C GLN A 248 -31.07 58.90 2.55
N HIS A 249 -30.11 58.43 3.35
CA HIS A 249 -29.00 59.24 3.85
C HIS A 249 -27.77 59.07 2.95
N PRO A 250 -27.10 60.16 2.53
CA PRO A 250 -25.89 60.09 1.74
C PRO A 250 -24.64 60.04 2.64
N GLY A 251 -23.71 59.14 2.31
CA GLY A 251 -22.30 59.28 2.65
C GLY A 251 -21.72 58.25 3.62
N TYR A 252 -21.16 57.17 3.07
CA TYR A 252 -19.97 56.53 3.65
C TYR A 252 -19.02 56.14 2.50
N PRO A 253 -17.73 56.50 2.58
CA PRO A 253 -16.73 56.13 1.57
C PRO A 253 -16.36 54.64 1.68
N PRO A 254 -15.97 54.00 0.55
CA PRO A 254 -15.62 52.59 0.53
C PRO A 254 -14.30 52.33 1.26
N GLN A 255 -14.33 51.41 2.23
CA GLN A 255 -13.11 50.85 2.84
C GLN A 255 -12.37 50.00 1.80
N GLN A 256 -11.16 50.45 1.43
CA GLN A 256 -10.19 49.64 0.71
C GLN A 256 -9.54 48.67 1.68
N TYR A 257 -9.77 47.38 1.48
CA TYR A 257 -9.02 46.33 2.17
C TYR A 257 -7.65 46.18 1.50
N PRO A 258 -6.53 46.25 2.25
CA PRO A 258 -5.21 46.01 1.70
C PRO A 258 -5.04 44.53 1.32
N PRO A 259 -4.33 44.23 0.22
CA PRO A 259 -4.09 42.85 -0.20
C PRO A 259 -3.18 42.10 0.78
N PRO A 260 -3.40 40.79 0.99
CA PRO A 260 -2.55 39.98 1.85
C PRO A 260 -1.12 39.85 1.29
N GLN A 261 -0.13 40.23 2.10
CA GLN A 261 1.28 39.97 1.83
C GLN A 261 1.59 38.51 2.18
N TYR A 262 1.88 37.71 1.16
CA TYR A 262 2.43 36.37 1.33
C TYR A 262 3.94 36.47 1.62
N PRO A 263 4.45 35.86 2.71
CA PRO A 263 5.89 35.77 2.93
C PRO A 263 6.54 34.87 1.88
N GLN A 264 7.52 35.41 1.16
CA GLN A 264 8.38 34.68 0.23
C GLN A 264 9.31 33.72 1.02
N PRO A 265 9.39 32.43 0.67
CA PRO A 265 10.36 31.52 1.24
C PRO A 265 11.78 31.89 0.79
N GLY A 266 12.63 32.27 1.74
CA GLY A 266 14.05 32.48 1.50
C GLY A 266 14.77 31.15 1.25
N TYR A 267 15.33 30.98 0.06
CA TYR A 267 16.21 29.86 -0.25
C TYR A 267 17.58 30.08 0.41
N PRO A 268 18.14 29.09 1.12
CA PRO A 268 19.51 29.17 1.60
C PRO A 268 20.52 29.06 0.43
N PRO A 269 21.66 29.74 0.50
CA PRO A 269 22.69 29.69 -0.55
C PRO A 269 23.34 28.31 -0.63
N GLN A 270 23.42 27.79 -1.86
CA GLN A 270 24.18 26.60 -2.24
C GLN A 270 25.68 26.84 -2.03
N GLY A 271 26.22 26.34 -0.91
CA GLY A 271 27.65 26.18 -0.71
C GLY A 271 28.11 24.88 -1.36
N TYR A 272 28.84 24.97 -2.46
CA TYR A 272 29.58 23.85 -3.04
C TYR A 272 30.80 23.53 -2.15
N PRO A 273 30.95 22.31 -1.62
CA PRO A 273 32.20 21.88 -1.01
C PRO A 273 33.26 21.62 -2.09
N PRO A 274 34.54 21.97 -1.83
CA PRO A 274 35.63 21.75 -2.78
C PRO A 274 35.92 20.25 -3.00
N PRO A 275 36.35 19.85 -4.20
CA PRO A 275 36.71 18.47 -4.50
C PRO A 275 37.96 18.05 -3.74
N GLY A 276 37.81 17.05 -2.86
CA GLY A 276 38.93 16.37 -2.22
C GLY A 276 39.70 15.47 -3.20
N PRO A 277 41.01 15.23 -2.95
CA PRO A 277 41.86 14.47 -3.85
C PRO A 277 41.51 12.98 -3.87
N TYR A 278 41.26 12.47 -5.08
CA TYR A 278 41.11 11.04 -5.38
C TYR A 278 42.43 10.31 -5.12
N GLY A 279 42.43 9.41 -4.13
CA GLY A 279 43.42 8.34 -4.03
C GLY A 279 42.91 7.09 -4.76
N PRO A 280 43.77 6.36 -5.50
CA PRO A 280 43.37 5.12 -6.18
C PRO A 280 43.14 3.98 -5.17
N PRO A 281 42.16 3.08 -5.41
CA PRO A 281 41.93 1.93 -4.54
C PRO A 281 43.03 0.86 -4.68
N PRO A 282 43.38 0.16 -3.60
CA PRO A 282 44.40 -0.89 -3.60
C PRO A 282 43.95 -2.13 -4.40
N GLY A 283 44.88 -2.65 -5.20
CA GLY A 283 44.69 -3.75 -6.13
C GLY A 283 44.48 -5.12 -5.48
N TYR A 284 43.76 -5.97 -6.20
CA TYR A 284 43.64 -7.39 -5.93
C TYR A 284 44.91 -8.14 -6.41
N PRO A 285 45.44 -9.12 -5.65
CA PRO A 285 46.49 -10.00 -6.13
C PRO A 285 45.95 -11.04 -7.13
N PRO A 286 46.76 -11.47 -8.11
CA PRO A 286 46.35 -12.42 -9.14
C PRO A 286 46.19 -13.85 -8.59
N ARG A 287 45.16 -14.56 -9.06
CA ARG A 287 45.04 -16.01 -8.92
C ARG A 287 46.06 -16.71 -9.81
N GLY A 288 46.95 -17.48 -9.18
CA GLY A 288 47.82 -18.43 -9.86
C GLY A 288 47.07 -19.68 -10.33
N TYR A 289 47.61 -20.28 -11.39
CA TYR A 289 47.22 -21.54 -12.01
C TYR A 289 47.39 -22.74 -11.08
#